data_AF-A0A5P8U0K2-F1
#
_entry.id   AF-A0A5P8U0K2-F1
#
_cell.length_a   1.000
_cell.length_b   1.000
_cell.length_c   1.000
_cell.angle_alpha   90.00
_cell.angle_beta   90.00
_cell.angle_gamma   90.00
#
_symmetry.space_group_name_H-M   'P 1'
#
loop_
_entity.id
_entity.type
_entity.pdbx_description
1 polymer ?
#
loop_
_entity_poly.entity_id
_entity_poly.type
_entity_poly.pdbx_seq_one_letter_code
_entity_poly.pdbx_strand_id
1 'polypeptide(L)'
;GKVIMHDPFAMRPFFGYNFGKYLAHWLSMAHRPAAKLPRIFHVNWFRKDSQGKFLWPGFGENSRVLEWMFNRIEGKASAKPTAIGYIPTAAALNLKGLEDVNLTEL
;
A
#
# COMPACT_ATOMS: atom_id res chain seq x y z
N GLY A 1 5.95 -19.63 17.09
CA GLY A 1 6.40 -18.84 15.92
C GLY A 1 5.37 -17.78 15.59
N LYS A 2 5.74 -16.71 14.86
CA LYS A 2 4.76 -15.74 14.34
C LYS A 2 3.97 -16.40 13.20
N VAL A 3 2.64 -16.28 13.23
CA VAL A 3 1.74 -16.89 12.25
C VAL A 3 1.19 -15.79 11.34
N ILE A 4 1.24 -16.02 10.03
CA ILE A 4 0.56 -15.15 9.05
C ILE A 4 -0.88 -15.60 8.94
N MET A 5 -1.80 -14.66 9.03
CA MET A 5 -3.23 -14.90 8.95
C MET A 5 -3.84 -14.04 7.84
N HIS A 6 -4.86 -14.57 7.17
CA HIS A 6 -5.70 -13.76 6.31
C HIS A 6 -6.55 -12.81 7.15
N ASP A 7 -6.53 -11.53 6.81
CA ASP A 7 -7.40 -10.51 7.40
C ASP A 7 -7.91 -9.53 6.32
N PRO A 8 -8.91 -9.96 5.51
CA PRO A 8 -9.39 -9.15 4.40
C PRO A 8 -9.95 -7.82 4.88
N PHE A 9 -9.48 -6.72 4.30
CA PHE A 9 -9.88 -5.35 4.64
C PHE A 9 -9.67 -4.97 6.12
N ALA A 10 -8.86 -5.72 6.88
CA ALA A 10 -8.78 -5.62 8.35
C ALA A 10 -10.14 -5.82 9.04
N MET A 11 -11.05 -6.58 8.40
CA MET A 11 -12.43 -6.77 8.82
C MET A 11 -12.74 -8.20 9.26
N ARG A 12 -11.76 -9.11 9.32
CA ARG A 12 -12.00 -10.53 9.65
C ARG A 12 -12.87 -10.74 10.90
N PRO A 13 -12.60 -10.10 12.05
CA PRO A 13 -13.44 -10.28 13.24
C PRO A 13 -14.67 -9.35 13.27
N PHE A 14 -14.90 -8.55 12.22
CA PHE A 14 -15.86 -7.45 12.22
C PHE A 14 -16.91 -7.52 11.10
N PHE A 15 -16.92 -8.59 10.30
CA PHE A 15 -17.97 -8.77 9.28
C PHE A 15 -19.35 -8.95 9.93
N GLY A 16 -20.24 -7.99 9.74
CA GLY A 16 -21.63 -8.06 10.22
C GLY A 16 -22.57 -8.90 9.34
N TYR A 17 -22.08 -9.41 8.21
CA TYR A 17 -22.82 -10.24 7.26
C TYR A 17 -21.83 -11.04 6.39
N ASN A 18 -22.35 -11.84 5.45
CA ASN A 18 -21.54 -12.70 4.59
C ASN A 18 -20.42 -11.92 3.84
N PHE A 19 -19.18 -12.39 3.98
CA PHE A 19 -18.00 -11.79 3.35
C PHE A 19 -18.08 -11.69 1.82
N GLY A 20 -18.63 -12.70 1.14
CA GLY A 20 -18.81 -12.67 -0.32
C GLY A 20 -19.76 -11.56 -0.76
N LYS A 21 -20.83 -11.30 0.03
CA LYS A 21 -21.72 -10.15 -0.19
C LYS A 21 -21.02 -8.82 0.12
N TYR A 22 -20.12 -8.79 1.10
CA TYR A 22 -19.31 -7.62 1.40
C TYR A 22 -18.39 -7.25 0.22
N LEU A 23 -17.73 -8.24 -0.38
CA LEU A 23 -16.94 -8.04 -1.60
C LEU A 23 -17.81 -7.56 -2.77
N ALA A 24 -18.96 -8.20 -3.00
CA ALA A 24 -19.90 -7.77 -4.04
C ALA A 24 -20.38 -6.32 -3.82
N HIS A 25 -20.60 -5.93 -2.57
CA HIS A 25 -20.95 -4.57 -2.21
C HIS A 25 -19.84 -3.57 -2.55
N TRP A 26 -18.58 -3.89 -2.23
CA TRP A 26 -17.42 -3.08 -2.64
C TRP A 26 -17.31 -2.93 -4.15
N LEU A 27 -17.47 -4.02 -4.91
CA LEU A 27 -17.44 -4.00 -6.38
C LEU A 27 -18.60 -3.18 -6.98
N SER A 28 -19.77 -3.18 -6.32
CA SER A 28 -20.93 -2.41 -6.78
C SER A 28 -20.68 -0.89 -6.79
N MET A 29 -19.73 -0.39 -6.00
CA MET A 29 -19.38 1.04 -5.94
C MET A 29 -18.93 1.59 -7.29
N ALA A 30 -18.32 0.75 -8.13
CA ALA A 30 -17.87 1.14 -9.46
C ALA A 30 -19.02 1.48 -10.42
N HIS A 31 -20.23 1.00 -10.14
CA HIS A 31 -21.42 1.22 -10.96
C HIS A 31 -22.27 2.40 -10.46
N ARG A 32 -21.83 3.12 -9.41
CA ARG A 32 -22.57 4.27 -8.91
C ARG A 32 -22.46 5.46 -9.89
N PRO A 33 -23.59 6.13 -10.22
CA PRO A 33 -23.56 7.30 -11.09
C PRO A 33 -22.62 8.39 -10.56
N ALA A 34 -21.81 8.96 -11.45
CA ALA A 34 -20.85 10.02 -11.14
C ALA A 34 -19.84 9.70 -10.01
N ALA A 35 -19.55 8.42 -9.78
CA ALA A 35 -18.61 8.01 -8.73
C ALA A 35 -17.18 8.49 -9.03
N LYS A 36 -16.60 9.25 -8.10
CA LYS A 36 -15.17 9.58 -8.07
C LYS A 36 -14.45 8.53 -7.24
N LEU A 37 -14.10 7.40 -7.86
CA LEU A 37 -13.48 6.28 -7.15
C LEU A 37 -12.07 6.65 -6.68
N PRO A 38 -11.71 6.34 -5.42
CA PRO A 38 -10.36 6.56 -4.92
C PRO A 38 -9.39 5.57 -5.56
N ARG A 39 -8.12 5.95 -5.62
CA ARG A 39 -7.04 4.99 -5.89
C ARG A 39 -6.85 4.09 -4.66
N ILE A 40 -6.65 2.81 -4.89
CA ILE A 40 -6.37 1.82 -3.83
C ILE A 40 -4.87 1.54 -3.81
N PHE A 41 -4.28 1.54 -2.62
CA PHE A 41 -2.87 1.26 -2.39
C PHE A 41 -2.71 0.17 -1.33
N HIS A 42 -1.63 -0.60 -1.43
CA HIS A 42 -1.22 -1.56 -0.43
C HIS A 42 0.21 -1.22 0.00
N VAL A 43 0.47 -1.24 1.31
CA VAL A 43 1.78 -0.90 1.90
C VAL A 43 2.26 -2.00 2.81
N ASN A 44 3.58 -2.09 3.00
CA ASN A 44 4.19 -2.97 3.98
C ASN A 44 5.33 -2.24 4.71
N TRP A 45 5.05 -1.74 5.91
CA TRP A 45 6.04 -1.09 6.78
C TRP A 45 6.94 -2.08 7.51
N PHE A 46 6.61 -3.37 7.45
CA PHE A 46 7.16 -4.38 8.36
C PHE A 46 8.06 -5.39 7.65
N ARG A 47 8.46 -5.10 6.39
CA ARG A 47 9.42 -5.94 5.67
C ARG A 47 10.75 -5.94 6.42
N LYS A 48 11.30 -7.13 6.60
CA LYS A 48 12.57 -7.36 7.31
C LYS A 48 13.62 -7.92 6.37
N ASP A 49 14.87 -7.60 6.64
CA ASP A 49 16.03 -8.21 5.99
C ASP A 49 16.28 -9.63 6.54
N SER A 50 17.34 -10.28 6.01
CA SER A 50 17.78 -11.61 6.44
C SER A 50 18.25 -11.68 7.90
N GLN A 51 18.60 -10.53 8.50
CA GLN A 51 19.01 -10.39 9.90
C GLN A 51 17.82 -10.07 10.83
N GLY A 52 16.61 -9.90 10.27
CA GLY A 52 15.40 -9.59 11.02
C GLY A 52 15.23 -8.12 11.38
N LYS A 53 16.05 -7.21 10.84
CA LYS A 53 15.92 -5.75 10.98
C LYS A 53 14.89 -5.24 9.99
N PHE A 54 14.13 -4.22 10.37
CA PHE A 54 13.19 -3.57 9.46
C PHE A 54 13.94 -2.81 8.36
N LEU A 55 13.53 -3.01 7.12
CA LEU A 55 14.09 -2.32 5.95
C LEU A 55 13.63 -0.87 5.83
N TRP A 56 12.46 -0.56 6.40
CA TRP A 56 11.88 0.79 6.40
C TRP A 56 11.84 1.36 7.83
N PRO A 57 12.30 2.60 8.06
CA PRO A 57 12.32 3.21 9.40
C PRO A 57 10.93 3.42 10.01
N GLY A 58 9.89 3.58 9.19
CA GLY A 58 8.52 3.71 9.67
C GLY A 58 8.18 5.06 10.31
N PHE A 59 7.11 5.08 11.10
CA PHE A 59 6.65 6.26 11.84
C PHE A 59 6.53 7.53 10.96
N GLY A 60 7.22 8.61 11.31
CA GLY A 60 7.18 9.88 10.57
C GLY A 60 7.70 9.76 9.13
N GLU A 61 8.60 8.83 8.87
CA GLU A 61 9.15 8.61 7.52
C GLU A 61 8.10 8.05 6.56
N ASN A 62 7.00 7.46 7.06
CA ASN A 62 5.87 7.03 6.23
C ASN A 62 5.24 8.18 5.44
N SER A 63 5.43 9.43 5.87
CA SER A 63 5.03 10.63 5.13
C SER A 63 5.56 10.65 3.69
N ARG A 64 6.75 10.09 3.43
CA ARG A 64 7.36 10.01 2.08
C ARG A 64 6.56 9.12 1.13
N VAL A 65 5.97 8.06 1.66
CA VAL A 65 5.10 7.18 0.85
C VAL A 65 3.73 7.82 0.66
N LEU A 66 3.21 8.53 1.68
CA LEU A 66 1.98 9.32 1.52
C LEU A 66 2.14 10.44 0.50
N GLU A 67 3.29 11.11 0.46
CA GLU A 67 3.66 12.08 -0.58
C GLU A 67 3.61 11.44 -1.97
N TRP A 68 4.17 10.25 -2.14
CA TRP A 68 4.05 9.52 -3.41
C TRP A 68 2.61 9.18 -3.77
N MET A 69 1.80 8.68 -2.83
CA MET A 69 0.38 8.40 -3.06
C MET A 69 -0.41 9.65 -3.45
N PHE A 70 -0.13 10.78 -2.80
CA PHE A 70 -0.70 12.08 -3.11
C PHE A 70 -0.39 12.48 -4.56
N ASN A 71 0.89 12.43 -4.95
CA ASN A 71 1.32 12.73 -6.31
C ASN A 71 0.76 11.73 -7.33
N ARG A 72 0.49 10.47 -6.96
CA ARG A 72 -0.20 9.49 -7.81
C ARG A 72 -1.66 9.86 -8.03
N ILE A 73 -2.36 10.33 -7.00
CA ILE A 73 -3.74 10.82 -7.10
C ILE A 73 -3.80 11.99 -8.08
N GLU A 74 -2.87 12.95 -7.98
CA GLU A 74 -2.78 14.11 -8.88
C GLU A 74 -2.24 13.80 -10.29
N GLY A 75 -1.78 12.57 -10.55
CA GLY A 75 -1.22 12.19 -11.85
C GLY A 75 0.21 12.71 -12.10
N LYS A 76 0.92 13.17 -11.06
CA LYS A 76 2.26 13.77 -11.13
C LYS A 76 3.40 12.78 -10.84
N ALA A 77 3.13 11.69 -10.11
CA ALA A 77 4.16 10.72 -9.75
C ALA A 77 4.35 9.61 -10.78
N SER A 78 5.62 9.39 -11.12
CA SER A 78 6.10 8.24 -11.87
C SER A 78 5.88 6.93 -11.09
N ALA A 79 5.46 5.90 -11.81
CA ALA A 79 5.29 4.55 -11.29
C ALA A 79 5.68 3.53 -12.35
N LYS A 80 6.23 2.40 -11.93
CA LYS A 80 6.61 1.28 -12.80
C LYS A 80 5.56 0.17 -12.68
N PRO A 81 5.04 -0.37 -13.80
CA PRO A 81 4.16 -1.54 -13.74
C PRO A 81 4.95 -2.81 -13.37
N THR A 82 4.31 -3.68 -12.59
CA THR A 82 4.82 -4.99 -12.17
C THR A 82 3.67 -6.00 -12.17
N ALA A 83 3.97 -7.29 -11.95
CA ALA A 83 2.94 -8.33 -11.84
C ALA A 83 1.92 -8.10 -10.71
N ILE A 84 2.28 -7.35 -9.67
CA ILE A 84 1.41 -7.07 -8.51
C ILE A 84 0.76 -5.67 -8.55
N GLY A 85 0.97 -4.90 -9.62
CA GLY A 85 0.48 -3.54 -9.77
C GLY A 85 1.60 -2.51 -9.95
N TYR A 86 1.30 -1.25 -9.64
CA TYR A 86 2.23 -0.13 -9.83
C TYR A 86 3.06 0.13 -8.57
N ILE A 87 4.38 0.22 -8.72
CA ILE A 87 5.31 0.59 -7.65
C ILE A 87 5.99 1.93 -7.96
N PRO A 88 6.53 2.64 -6.95
CA PRO A 88 7.34 3.83 -7.19
C PRO A 88 8.55 3.49 -8.09
N THR A 89 8.92 4.40 -9.00
CA THR A 89 10.24 4.32 -9.63
C THR A 89 11.33 4.68 -8.61
N ALA A 90 12.60 4.33 -8.87
CA ALA A 90 13.70 4.59 -7.94
C ALA A 90 13.81 6.07 -7.48
N ALA A 91 13.46 7.01 -8.35
CA ALA A 91 13.47 8.45 -8.06
C ALA A 91 12.13 9.02 -7.56
N ALA A 92 11.08 8.20 -7.41
CA ALA A 92 9.73 8.69 -7.08
C ALA A 92 9.48 8.84 -5.57
N LEU A 93 10.34 8.28 -4.72
CA LEU A 93 10.32 8.48 -3.28
C LEU A 93 11.41 9.47 -2.89
N ASN A 94 11.05 10.46 -2.08
CA ASN A 94 12.03 11.35 -1.47
C ASN A 94 12.78 10.58 -0.37
N LEU A 95 14.04 10.23 -0.60
CA LEU A 95 14.91 9.56 0.37
C LEU A 95 16.00 10.47 0.96
N LYS A 96 15.87 11.79 0.84
CA LYS A 96 16.81 12.72 1.45
C LYS A 96 16.87 12.50 2.97
N GLY A 97 18.07 12.26 3.50
CA GLY A 97 18.29 11.91 4.92
C GLY A 97 18.00 10.46 5.29
N LEU A 98 17.81 9.58 4.28
CA LEU A 98 17.62 8.14 4.42
C LEU A 98 18.57 7.38 3.48
N GLU A 99 19.86 7.73 3.50
CA GLU A 99 20.86 7.19 2.57
C GLU A 99 21.06 5.67 2.68
N ASP A 100 20.81 5.10 3.86
CA ASP A 100 21.03 3.67 4.15
C ASP A 100 19.84 2.76 3.76
N VAL A 101 18.76 3.31 3.20
CA VAL A 101 17.57 2.51 2.84
C VAL A 101 17.82 1.71 1.56
N ASN A 102 17.77 0.39 1.67
CA ASN A 102 17.93 -0.51 0.53
C ASN A 102 16.62 -0.65 -0.26
N LEU A 103 16.48 0.14 -1.34
CA LEU A 103 15.32 0.08 -2.23
C LEU A 103 15.18 -1.21 -3.04
N THR A 104 16.27 -1.98 -3.21
CA THR A 104 16.25 -3.23 -4.00
C THR A 104 15.62 -4.37 -3.19
N GLU A 105 15.80 -4.32 -1.87
CA GLU A 105 15.19 -5.27 -0.94
C GLU A 105 13.80 -4.85 -0.46
N LEU A 106 13.33 -3.64 -0.77
CA LEU A 106 11.99 -3.16 -0.44
C LEU A 106 10.92 -3.61 -1.44
#